data_AF-A0A7U2QST0-F1
#
_entry.id   AF-A0A7U2QST0-F1
#
_cell.length_a   1.000
_cell.length_b   1.000
_cell.length_c   1.000
_cell.angle_alpha   90.00
_cell.angle_beta   90.00
_cell.angle_gamma   90.00
#
_symmetry.space_group_name_H-M   'P 1'
#
loop_
_entity.id
_entity.type
_entity.pdbx_description
1 polymer ?
#
loop_
_entity_poly.entity_id
_entity_poly.type
_entity_poly.pdbx_seq_one_letter_code
_entity_poly.pdbx_strand_id
1 'polypeptide(L)'
;MATKRVVVAGGSGFLGSRICRSAVARGWSVTSLSRTGEPRWDAISSSPERPSWASSVEWARADMLKPESYKPFLSGATAVVHTMGIILEADYKGVVQGREPIISGLQRAFSSSKMGSQNPLQRREGEPLKAKERDGQLTYELMNRDSAIALAQETSNEHVPTFVFISAAAGAPVLPSRYITTKREAETTISTTIPELRSIFIRAPFMYDSSRKFTLPIALGGFIGSQFNELLGNRLDFLGTMVTKPFQVDMVGEAVVEAMEDESVRGAVGTKKIEALATSAWRKSML
;
A
#
# COMPACT_ATOMS: atom_id res chain seq x y z
N MET A 1 -10.14 -2.77 28.08
CA MET A 1 -8.91 -2.43 27.33
C MET A 1 -9.15 -1.12 26.60
N ALA A 2 -8.15 -0.25 26.48
CA ALA A 2 -8.30 0.98 25.69
C ALA A 2 -8.52 0.62 24.21
N THR A 3 -9.47 1.28 23.56
CA THR A 3 -9.75 1.09 22.13
C THR A 3 -8.54 1.48 21.30
N LYS A 4 -8.07 0.58 20.42
CA LYS A 4 -6.97 0.89 19.49
C LYS A 4 -7.38 2.00 18.53
N ARG A 5 -6.43 2.88 18.19
CA ARG A 5 -6.61 3.97 17.22
C ARG A 5 -5.66 3.78 16.05
N VAL A 6 -6.20 3.65 14.85
CA VAL A 6 -5.42 3.41 13.64
C VAL A 6 -5.60 4.53 12.63
N VAL A 7 -4.48 4.99 12.07
CA VAL A 7 -4.45 5.97 10.99
C VAL A 7 -4.04 5.27 9.70
N VAL A 8 -4.83 5.40 8.64
CA VAL A 8 -4.58 4.77 7.34
C VAL A 8 -4.29 5.84 6.28
N ALA A 9 -3.02 6.04 5.97
CA ALA A 9 -2.56 6.88 4.87
C ALA A 9 -2.83 6.21 3.52
N GLY A 10 -3.79 6.75 2.77
CA GLY A 10 -4.36 6.13 1.59
C GLY A 10 -5.62 5.29 1.86
N GLY A 11 -6.29 5.52 3.00
CA GLY A 11 -7.49 4.77 3.42
C GLY A 11 -8.70 4.87 2.47
N SER A 12 -8.75 5.89 1.61
CA SER A 12 -9.77 6.02 0.55
C SER A 12 -9.46 5.20 -0.70
N GLY A 13 -8.35 4.45 -0.70
CA GLY A 13 -7.91 3.61 -1.81
C GLY A 13 -8.50 2.20 -1.78
N PHE A 14 -8.04 1.39 -2.74
CA PHE A 14 -8.51 0.01 -2.94
C PHE A 14 -8.28 -0.88 -1.72
N LEU A 15 -7.03 -1.04 -1.30
CA LEU A 15 -6.70 -1.81 -0.09
C LEU A 15 -6.99 -1.01 1.18
N GLY A 16 -6.67 0.29 1.19
CA GLY A 16 -6.84 1.16 2.36
C GLY A 16 -8.26 1.11 2.91
N SER A 17 -9.28 1.13 2.04
CA SER A 17 -10.68 1.08 2.48
C SER A 17 -11.06 -0.24 3.14
N ARG A 18 -10.45 -1.36 2.71
CA ARG A 18 -10.65 -2.68 3.31
C ARG A 18 -9.96 -2.83 4.66
N ILE A 19 -8.80 -2.19 4.82
CA ILE A 19 -8.13 -2.07 6.12
C ILE A 19 -9.00 -1.25 7.07
N CYS A 20 -9.52 -0.09 6.63
CA CYS A 20 -10.45 0.71 7.44
C CYS A 20 -11.68 -0.10 7.86
N ARG A 21 -12.34 -0.79 6.91
CA ARG A 21 -13.50 -1.66 7.18
C ARG A 21 -13.17 -2.74 8.20
N SER A 22 -12.04 -3.44 8.04
CA SER A 22 -11.62 -4.52 8.93
C SER A 22 -11.28 -4.01 10.34
N ALA A 23 -10.63 -2.84 10.46
CA ALA A 23 -10.33 -2.23 11.75
C ALA A 23 -11.60 -1.77 12.48
N VAL A 24 -12.56 -1.17 11.77
CA VAL A 24 -13.89 -0.83 12.33
C VAL A 24 -14.60 -2.08 12.84
N ALA A 25 -14.54 -3.20 12.11
CA ALA A 25 -15.15 -4.46 12.55
C ALA A 25 -14.52 -5.03 13.84
N ARG A 26 -13.27 -4.63 14.18
CA ARG A 26 -12.62 -4.94 15.46
C ARG A 26 -12.96 -3.94 16.58
N GLY A 27 -13.85 -2.98 16.31
CA GLY A 27 -14.21 -1.92 17.25
C GLY A 27 -13.11 -0.87 17.44
N TRP A 28 -12.15 -0.76 16.53
CA TRP A 28 -11.07 0.23 16.62
C TRP A 28 -11.55 1.60 16.15
N SER A 29 -10.94 2.66 16.68
CA SER A 29 -11.08 4.00 16.15
C SER A 29 -10.21 4.15 14.89
N VAL A 30 -10.81 4.61 13.78
CA VAL A 30 -10.14 4.64 12.48
C VAL A 30 -10.19 6.03 11.87
N THR A 31 -9.02 6.59 11.56
CA THR A 31 -8.88 7.79 10.74
C THR A 31 -8.28 7.40 9.38
N SER A 32 -8.99 7.69 8.30
CA SER A 32 -8.50 7.56 6.92
C SER A 32 -7.96 8.91 6.45
N LEU A 33 -6.75 8.90 5.89
CA LEU A 33 -6.12 10.08 5.31
C LEU A 33 -6.03 9.95 3.80
N SER A 34 -6.56 10.94 3.07
CA SER A 34 -6.40 11.03 1.62
C SER A 34 -6.53 12.47 1.12
N ARG A 35 -6.06 12.74 -0.10
CA ARG A 35 -6.15 14.09 -0.70
C ARG A 35 -7.59 14.57 -0.93
N THR A 36 -8.54 13.65 -0.99
CA THR A 36 -9.97 13.91 -1.25
C THR A 36 -10.85 13.72 -0.02
N GLY A 37 -10.32 13.23 1.10
CA GLY A 37 -11.14 12.79 2.22
C GLY A 37 -11.86 11.49 1.88
N GLU A 38 -13.17 11.44 2.08
CA GLU A 38 -13.96 10.23 1.85
C GLU A 38 -13.89 9.74 0.39
N PRO A 39 -13.78 8.43 0.15
CA PRO A 39 -13.79 7.90 -1.21
C PRO A 39 -15.14 8.09 -1.90
N ARG A 40 -15.06 8.15 -3.22
CA ARG A 40 -16.19 7.88 -4.08
C ARG A 40 -16.45 6.36 -4.11
N TRP A 41 -17.58 5.92 -3.57
CA TRP A 41 -17.88 4.49 -3.35
C TRP A 41 -17.98 3.68 -4.65
N ASP A 42 -18.45 4.31 -5.73
CA ASP A 42 -18.47 3.74 -7.09
C ASP A 42 -17.06 3.46 -7.66
N ALA A 43 -16.01 4.13 -7.15
CA ALA A 43 -14.64 3.94 -7.60
C ALA A 43 -13.89 2.81 -6.85
N ILE A 44 -14.41 2.35 -5.70
CA ILE A 44 -13.71 1.41 -4.80
C ILE A 44 -14.57 0.22 -4.33
N SER A 45 -15.83 0.19 -4.72
CA SER A 45 -16.79 -0.86 -4.36
C SER A 45 -17.66 -1.20 -5.57
N SER A 46 -18.29 -2.38 -5.55
CA SER A 46 -19.22 -2.81 -6.59
C SER A 46 -20.56 -2.08 -6.53
N SER A 47 -20.83 -1.35 -5.44
CA SER A 47 -22.01 -0.51 -5.24
C SER A 47 -21.64 0.97 -5.14
N PRO A 48 -22.44 1.89 -5.72
CA PRO A 48 -22.28 3.32 -5.48
C PRO A 48 -22.75 3.74 -4.07
N GLU A 49 -23.45 2.87 -3.35
CA GLU A 49 -23.99 3.19 -2.02
C GLU A 49 -22.88 3.24 -0.96
N ARG A 50 -22.97 4.24 -0.09
CA ARG A 50 -22.09 4.35 1.08
C ARG A 50 -22.42 3.21 2.06
N PRO A 51 -21.45 2.35 2.41
CA PRO A 51 -21.68 1.28 3.35
C PRO A 51 -21.78 1.80 4.79
N SER A 52 -22.57 1.14 5.63
CA SER A 52 -22.85 1.58 7.01
C SER A 52 -21.60 1.76 7.87
N TRP A 53 -20.62 0.84 7.77
CA TRP A 53 -19.36 0.89 8.50
C TRP A 53 -18.53 2.15 8.21
N ALA A 54 -18.73 2.79 7.06
CA ALA A 54 -18.01 4.02 6.70
C ALA A 54 -18.39 5.23 7.56
N SER A 55 -19.49 5.14 8.31
CA SER A 55 -19.88 6.16 9.30
C SER A 55 -19.01 6.10 10.56
N SER A 56 -18.34 4.97 10.80
CA SER A 56 -17.42 4.76 11.93
C SER A 56 -15.97 5.11 11.59
N VAL A 57 -15.72 5.71 10.43
CA VAL A 57 -14.40 6.14 9.97
C VAL A 57 -14.36 7.65 9.88
N GLU A 58 -13.36 8.27 10.47
CA GLU A 58 -13.05 9.67 10.25
C GLU A 58 -12.32 9.80 8.90
N TRP A 59 -12.95 10.45 7.92
CA TRP A 59 -12.38 10.64 6.58
C TRP A 59 -11.73 12.02 6.46
N ALA A 60 -10.45 12.12 6.80
CA ALA A 60 -9.73 13.39 6.82
C ALA A 60 -9.00 13.67 5.49
N ARG A 61 -9.04 14.94 5.09
CA ARG A 61 -8.33 15.43 3.90
C ARG A 61 -6.90 15.77 4.28
N ALA A 62 -5.94 15.05 3.72
CA ALA A 62 -4.52 15.27 3.95
C ALA A 62 -3.67 14.93 2.71
N ASP A 63 -2.51 15.56 2.62
CA ASP A 63 -1.52 15.32 1.56
C ASP A 63 -0.27 14.72 2.20
N MET A 64 0.07 13.49 1.82
CA MET A 64 1.21 12.78 2.43
C MET A 64 2.57 13.34 2.01
N LEU A 65 2.60 14.28 1.07
CA LEU A 65 3.80 15.07 0.79
C LEU A 65 3.96 16.26 1.74
N LYS A 66 2.96 16.52 2.60
CA LYS A 66 2.86 17.69 3.47
C LYS A 66 2.57 17.25 4.92
N PRO A 67 3.60 16.98 5.73
CA PRO A 67 3.46 16.54 7.12
C PRO A 67 2.49 17.35 7.96
N GLU A 68 2.48 18.67 7.80
CA GLU A 68 1.58 19.59 8.50
C GLU A 68 0.10 19.24 8.32
N SER A 69 -0.25 18.59 7.19
CA SER A 69 -1.63 18.19 6.90
C SER A 69 -2.06 16.86 7.54
N TYR A 70 -1.11 16.04 8.01
CA TYR A 70 -1.41 14.70 8.55
C TYR A 70 -0.89 14.42 9.96
N LYS A 71 0.18 15.09 10.40
CA LYS A 71 0.78 14.90 11.72
C LYS A 71 -0.22 14.99 12.88
N PRO A 72 -1.17 15.96 12.92
CA PRO A 72 -2.13 16.05 14.00
C PRO A 72 -2.98 14.78 14.20
N PHE A 73 -3.16 13.96 13.16
CA PHE A 73 -3.92 12.71 13.25
C PHE A 73 -3.11 11.55 13.85
N LEU A 74 -1.78 11.63 13.86
CA LEU A 74 -0.90 10.57 14.37
C LEU A 74 -0.86 10.54 15.90
N SER A 75 -1.02 11.68 16.55
CA SER A 75 -0.96 11.80 18.01
C SER A 75 -1.96 10.86 18.69
N GLY A 76 -1.48 9.97 19.56
CA GLY A 76 -2.29 8.97 20.26
C GLY A 76 -2.77 7.80 19.39
N ALA A 77 -2.27 7.66 18.16
CA ALA A 77 -2.49 6.45 17.37
C ALA A 77 -1.67 5.28 17.95
N THR A 78 -2.24 4.08 17.89
CA THR A 78 -1.55 2.83 18.23
C THR A 78 -0.88 2.20 17.00
N ALA A 79 -1.36 2.51 15.80
CA ALA A 79 -0.70 2.10 14.56
C ALA A 79 -0.96 3.08 13.42
N VAL A 80 0.02 3.21 12.53
CA VAL A 80 -0.09 3.97 11.28
C VAL A 80 0.18 3.04 10.11
N VAL A 81 -0.69 3.07 9.09
CA VAL A 81 -0.60 2.24 7.90
C VAL A 81 -0.38 3.10 6.67
N HIS A 82 0.70 2.85 5.93
CA HIS A 82 0.96 3.43 4.62
C HIS A 82 0.50 2.47 3.52
N THR A 83 -0.63 2.78 2.89
CA THR A 83 -1.20 1.99 1.79
C THR A 83 -1.04 2.66 0.44
N MET A 84 -0.31 3.78 0.38
CA MET A 84 -0.17 4.51 -0.87
C MET A 84 0.82 3.82 -1.80
N GLY A 85 0.52 3.95 -3.07
CA GLY A 85 1.43 3.63 -4.14
C GLY A 85 0.78 3.92 -5.47
N ILE A 86 1.61 4.17 -6.46
CA ILE A 86 1.18 4.22 -7.84
C ILE A 86 1.66 2.96 -8.52
N ILE A 87 0.77 2.33 -9.28
CA ILE A 87 1.11 1.16 -10.12
C ILE A 87 1.59 1.63 -11.49
N LEU A 88 1.07 2.77 -11.97
CA LEU A 88 1.42 3.36 -13.26
C LEU A 88 1.71 4.86 -13.08
N GLU A 89 2.94 5.25 -13.43
CA GLU A 89 3.34 6.66 -13.55
C GLU A 89 2.60 7.36 -14.71
N ALA A 90 2.60 8.70 -14.71
CA ALA A 90 1.77 9.45 -15.67
C ALA A 90 2.18 9.23 -17.13
N ASP A 91 3.47 8.99 -17.43
CA ASP A 91 3.95 8.69 -18.79
C ASP A 91 3.27 7.44 -19.38
N TYR A 92 3.11 6.39 -18.56
CA TYR A 92 2.45 5.16 -19.00
C TYR A 92 0.97 5.42 -19.32
N LYS A 93 0.30 6.26 -18.52
CA LYS A 93 -1.07 6.69 -18.79
C LYS A 93 -1.15 7.57 -20.04
N GLY A 94 -0.15 8.42 -20.26
CA GLY A 94 -0.03 9.28 -21.45
C GLY A 94 0.05 8.47 -22.73
N VAL A 95 0.88 7.42 -22.76
CA VAL A 95 0.99 6.49 -23.89
C VAL A 95 -0.33 5.76 -24.14
N VAL A 96 -0.94 5.17 -23.10
CA VAL A 96 -2.20 4.41 -23.24
C VAL A 96 -3.37 5.30 -23.67
N GLN A 97 -3.36 6.58 -23.28
CA GLN A 97 -4.39 7.56 -23.66
C GLN A 97 -4.10 8.26 -24.99
N GLY A 98 -3.00 7.94 -25.68
CA GLY A 98 -2.59 8.59 -26.93
C GLY A 98 -2.17 10.05 -26.76
N ARG A 99 -1.87 10.49 -25.53
CA ARG A 99 -1.47 11.87 -25.18
C ARG A 99 0.03 12.10 -25.28
N GLU A 100 0.82 11.04 -25.32
CA GLU A 100 2.26 11.09 -25.54
C GLU A 100 2.66 10.26 -26.77
N PRO A 101 3.72 10.66 -27.49
CA PRO A 101 4.28 9.84 -28.56
C PRO A 101 4.69 8.48 -28.00
N ILE A 102 4.25 7.40 -28.65
CA ILE A 102 4.40 6.02 -28.16
C ILE A 102 5.86 5.70 -27.82
N ILE A 103 6.80 6.13 -28.66
CA ILE A 103 8.24 5.84 -28.48
C ILE A 103 8.80 6.59 -27.27
N SER A 104 8.61 7.91 -27.19
CA SER A 104 9.18 8.73 -26.12
C SER A 104 8.51 8.46 -24.77
N GLY A 105 7.19 8.25 -24.76
CA GLY A 105 6.45 7.93 -23.54
C GLY A 105 6.78 6.55 -22.99
N LEU A 106 7.01 5.54 -23.84
CA LEU A 106 7.52 4.24 -23.40
C LEU A 106 8.96 4.35 -22.90
N GLN A 107 9.85 5.04 -23.61
CA GLN A 107 11.23 5.25 -23.16
C GLN A 107 11.27 5.93 -21.77
N ARG A 108 10.40 6.92 -21.54
CA ARG A 108 10.28 7.60 -20.25
C ARG A 108 9.66 6.73 -19.15
N ALA A 109 8.60 6.00 -19.47
CA ALA A 109 7.94 5.08 -18.53
C ALA A 109 8.87 3.94 -18.06
N PHE A 110 9.73 3.45 -18.95
CA PHE A 110 10.68 2.36 -18.69
C PHE A 110 12.11 2.84 -18.36
N SER A 111 12.30 4.14 -18.08
CA SER A 111 13.59 4.65 -17.60
C SER A 111 14.08 3.85 -16.38
N SER A 112 15.39 3.60 -16.29
CA SER A 112 16.02 2.90 -15.17
C SER A 112 16.12 3.76 -13.90
N SER A 113 15.94 5.07 -14.02
CA SER A 113 15.91 6.01 -12.90
C SER A 113 14.91 7.15 -13.13
N LYS A 114 14.28 7.61 -12.05
CA LYS A 114 13.51 8.86 -12.00
C LYS A 114 13.80 9.61 -10.70
N MET A 115 13.50 10.90 -10.70
CA MET A 115 13.70 11.71 -9.52
C MET A 115 12.57 11.49 -8.50
N GLY A 116 12.95 11.25 -7.24
CA GLY A 116 12.04 11.31 -6.10
C GLY A 116 11.94 12.73 -5.55
N SER A 117 12.20 12.86 -4.26
CA SER A 117 12.24 14.12 -3.52
C SER A 117 13.65 14.52 -3.07
N GLN A 118 13.75 15.50 -2.18
CA GLN A 118 14.94 15.66 -1.34
C GLN A 118 15.22 14.38 -0.54
N ASN A 119 16.47 14.17 -0.08
CA ASN A 119 16.80 12.97 0.69
C ASN A 119 15.89 12.87 1.92
N PRO A 120 14.99 11.87 2.00
CA PRO A 120 14.02 11.79 3.09
C PRO A 120 14.70 11.63 4.46
N LEU A 121 15.91 11.04 4.49
CA LEU A 121 16.68 10.82 5.71
C LEU A 121 17.28 12.09 6.30
N GLN A 122 17.51 13.11 5.49
CA GLN A 122 18.04 14.41 5.93
C GLN A 122 16.95 15.45 6.15
N ARG A 123 15.68 15.04 5.98
CA ARG A 123 14.51 15.91 6.11
C ARG A 123 14.34 16.31 7.58
N ARG A 124 14.04 17.60 7.81
CA ARG A 124 13.65 18.06 9.15
C ARG A 124 12.21 17.62 9.45
N GLU A 125 11.93 17.40 10.72
CA GLU A 125 10.57 17.12 11.17
C GLU A 125 9.58 18.16 10.62
N GLY A 126 8.47 17.70 10.05
CA GLY A 126 7.44 18.57 9.48
C GLY A 126 7.76 19.16 8.10
N GLU A 127 8.96 18.98 7.55
CA GLU A 127 9.31 19.54 6.24
C GLU A 127 8.57 18.81 5.10
N PRO A 128 8.00 19.51 4.09
CA PRO A 128 7.26 18.89 3.01
C PRO A 128 8.18 18.24 1.96
N LEU A 129 7.76 17.11 1.40
CA LEU A 129 8.43 16.45 0.27
C LEU A 129 8.19 17.25 -1.02
N LYS A 130 9.27 17.65 -1.68
CA LYS A 130 9.23 18.40 -2.94
C LYS A 130 9.55 17.46 -4.10
N ALA A 131 8.59 17.28 -5.01
CA ALA A 131 8.82 16.54 -6.24
C ALA A 131 9.95 17.22 -7.04
N LYS A 132 10.97 16.44 -7.45
CA LYS A 132 12.11 16.97 -8.22
C LYS A 132 11.97 16.79 -9.73
N GLU A 133 11.01 16.00 -10.19
CA GLU A 133 10.70 15.92 -11.62
C GLU A 133 10.20 17.27 -12.15
N ARG A 134 10.68 17.67 -13.34
CA ARG A 134 10.45 19.00 -13.92
C ARG A 134 8.97 19.29 -14.21
N ASP A 135 8.17 18.26 -14.38
CA ASP A 135 6.73 18.32 -14.66
C ASP A 135 5.86 18.10 -13.39
N GLY A 136 6.48 17.94 -12.23
CA GLY A 136 5.77 17.62 -10.98
C GLY A 136 5.11 16.25 -10.98
N GLN A 137 5.53 15.33 -11.88
CA GLN A 137 5.00 13.99 -11.95
C GLN A 137 5.20 13.24 -10.64
N LEU A 138 4.16 12.50 -10.24
CA LEU A 138 4.26 11.52 -9.15
C LEU A 138 5.01 10.29 -9.67
N THR A 139 6.22 10.07 -9.16
CA THR A 139 7.10 8.95 -9.47
C THR A 139 7.00 7.83 -8.44
N TYR A 140 7.48 6.63 -8.76
CA TYR A 140 7.57 5.55 -7.78
C TYR A 140 8.48 5.93 -6.61
N GLU A 141 9.59 6.62 -6.88
CA GLU A 141 10.54 7.09 -5.88
C GLU A 141 9.86 8.04 -4.89
N LEU A 142 9.08 9.01 -5.39
CA LEU A 142 8.35 9.93 -4.52
C LEU A 142 7.20 9.24 -3.76
N MET A 143 6.34 8.52 -4.48
CA MET A 143 5.09 7.99 -3.90
C MET A 143 5.27 6.70 -3.14
N ASN A 144 6.11 5.78 -3.60
CA ASN A 144 6.27 4.46 -2.98
C ASN A 144 7.36 4.48 -1.90
N ARG A 145 8.48 5.20 -2.12
CA ARG A 145 9.62 5.21 -1.21
C ARG A 145 9.65 6.42 -0.29
N ASP A 146 9.75 7.62 -0.84
CA ASP A 146 10.02 8.81 -0.04
C ASP A 146 8.85 9.16 0.88
N SER A 147 7.61 9.06 0.39
CA SER A 147 6.43 9.28 1.23
C SER A 147 6.28 8.25 2.36
N ALA A 148 6.76 7.02 2.15
CA ALA A 148 6.72 5.97 3.17
C ALA A 148 7.75 6.21 4.26
N ILE A 149 8.98 6.56 3.88
CA ILE A 149 10.03 6.95 4.83
C ILE A 149 9.59 8.19 5.61
N ALA A 150 9.01 9.18 4.92
CA ALA A 150 8.57 10.40 5.56
C ALA A 150 7.49 10.17 6.62
N LEU A 151 6.47 9.37 6.28
CA LEU A 151 5.42 9.02 7.23
C LEU A 151 5.96 8.17 8.38
N ALA A 152 6.90 7.26 8.13
CA ALA A 152 7.54 6.46 9.19
C ALA A 152 8.33 7.34 10.17
N GLN A 153 9.05 8.34 9.70
CA GLN A 153 9.73 9.32 10.56
C GLN A 153 8.72 10.10 11.42
N GLU A 154 7.64 10.62 10.84
CA GLU A 154 6.62 11.32 11.64
C GLU A 154 5.88 10.37 12.59
N THR A 155 5.72 9.10 12.22
CA THR A 155 5.17 8.06 13.11
C THR A 155 6.07 7.84 14.33
N SER A 156 7.40 7.79 14.13
CA SER A 156 8.36 7.69 15.24
C SER A 156 8.39 8.96 16.09
N ASN A 157 8.40 10.15 15.47
CA ASN A 157 8.38 11.43 16.18
C ASN A 157 7.14 11.61 17.08
N GLU A 158 5.99 11.11 16.62
CA GLU A 158 4.73 11.12 17.37
C GLU A 158 4.58 9.91 18.33
N HIS A 159 5.65 9.14 18.52
CA HIS A 159 5.75 8.00 19.44
C HIS A 159 4.69 6.92 19.20
N VAL A 160 4.24 6.76 17.95
CA VAL A 160 3.29 5.72 17.58
C VAL A 160 4.02 4.38 17.55
N PRO A 161 3.53 3.34 18.27
CA PRO A 161 4.33 2.15 18.52
C PRO A 161 4.44 1.21 17.32
N THR A 162 3.54 1.30 16.32
CA THR A 162 3.53 0.38 15.17
C THR A 162 3.36 1.12 13.85
N PHE A 163 4.22 0.80 12.89
CA PHE A 163 4.12 1.28 11.51
C PHE A 163 3.96 0.11 10.55
N VAL A 164 2.99 0.21 9.65
CA VAL A 164 2.74 -0.81 8.62
C VAL A 164 2.92 -0.18 7.25
N PHE A 165 3.71 -0.82 6.40
CA PHE A 165 3.90 -0.40 5.03
C PHE A 165 3.46 -1.50 4.07
N ILE A 166 2.57 -1.14 3.14
CA ILE A 166 2.15 -2.04 2.07
C ILE A 166 3.20 -2.03 0.96
N SER A 167 3.98 -3.09 0.95
CA SER A 167 4.95 -3.43 -0.08
C SER A 167 4.34 -4.41 -1.10
N ALA A 168 5.17 -5.01 -1.95
CA ALA A 168 4.77 -5.98 -2.95
C ALA A 168 5.63 -7.25 -2.87
N ALA A 169 5.01 -8.41 -3.07
CA ALA A 169 5.70 -9.70 -3.24
C ALA A 169 6.41 -9.74 -4.61
N ALA A 170 5.70 -9.33 -5.65
CA ALA A 170 6.15 -9.29 -7.03
C ALA A 170 5.44 -8.15 -7.78
N GLY A 171 6.02 -7.73 -8.92
CA GLY A 171 5.37 -6.78 -9.82
C GLY A 171 4.28 -7.48 -10.64
N ALA A 172 3.21 -6.77 -11.00
CA ALA A 172 2.32 -7.24 -12.06
C ALA A 172 3.11 -7.35 -13.38
N PRO A 173 2.67 -8.20 -14.32
CA PRO A 173 3.30 -8.31 -15.64
C PRO A 173 3.44 -6.92 -16.28
N VAL A 174 4.55 -6.68 -16.98
CA VAL A 174 4.85 -5.41 -17.69
C VAL A 174 5.24 -4.24 -16.77
N LEU A 175 5.17 -4.38 -15.43
CA LEU A 175 5.67 -3.32 -14.55
C LEU A 175 7.19 -3.25 -14.55
N PRO A 176 7.78 -2.03 -14.60
CA PRO A 176 9.22 -1.87 -14.51
C PRO A 176 9.72 -2.34 -13.14
N SER A 177 10.96 -2.87 -13.12
CA SER A 177 11.62 -3.31 -11.88
C SER A 177 11.62 -2.23 -10.78
N ARG A 178 11.70 -0.95 -11.18
CA ARG A 178 11.59 0.23 -10.30
C ARG A 178 10.40 0.20 -9.36
N TYR A 179 9.26 -0.35 -9.78
CA TYR A 179 8.09 -0.48 -8.92
C TYR A 179 8.39 -1.30 -7.67
N ILE A 180 9.09 -2.42 -7.81
CA ILE A 180 9.46 -3.31 -6.69
C ILE A 180 10.68 -2.79 -5.95
N THR A 181 11.71 -2.32 -6.65
CA THR A 181 12.94 -1.86 -5.99
C THR A 181 12.67 -0.67 -5.08
N THR A 182 11.86 0.31 -5.51
CA THR A 182 11.49 1.47 -4.66
C THR A 182 10.75 1.06 -3.38
N LYS A 183 9.85 0.06 -3.47
CA LYS A 183 9.20 -0.52 -2.28
C LYS A 183 10.20 -1.22 -1.37
N ARG A 184 11.16 -1.98 -1.92
CA ARG A 184 12.21 -2.66 -1.14
C ARG A 184 13.17 -1.68 -0.48
N GLU A 185 13.57 -0.62 -1.19
CA GLU A 185 14.38 0.46 -0.64
C GLU A 185 13.69 1.08 0.58
N ALA A 186 12.38 1.35 0.51
CA ALA A 186 11.63 1.87 1.64
C ALA A 186 11.66 0.94 2.86
N GLU A 187 11.46 -0.37 2.66
CA GLU A 187 11.56 -1.37 3.74
C GLU A 187 12.94 -1.32 4.42
N THR A 188 14.00 -1.40 3.61
CA THR A 188 15.37 -1.37 4.10
C THR A 188 15.63 -0.07 4.87
N THR A 189 15.36 1.08 4.26
CA THR A 189 15.62 2.39 4.87
C THR A 189 14.87 2.58 6.18
N ILE A 190 13.59 2.21 6.27
CA ILE A 190 12.82 2.33 7.50
C ILE A 190 13.40 1.40 8.57
N SER A 191 13.67 0.14 8.24
CA SER A 191 14.20 -0.84 9.20
C SER A 191 15.60 -0.50 9.73
N THR A 192 16.45 0.16 8.92
CA THR A 192 17.82 0.50 9.30
C THR A 192 17.92 1.85 10.01
N THR A 193 17.06 2.81 9.66
CA THR A 193 17.14 4.18 10.19
C THR A 193 16.28 4.35 11.45
N ILE A 194 15.20 3.59 11.59
CA ILE A 194 14.23 3.72 12.69
C ILE A 194 14.02 2.34 13.36
N PRO A 195 15.08 1.71 13.90
CA PRO A 195 15.02 0.33 14.41
C PRO A 195 14.10 0.16 15.63
N GLU A 196 13.86 1.22 16.39
CA GLU A 196 12.96 1.25 17.54
C GLU A 196 11.48 1.21 17.14
N LEU A 197 11.14 1.67 15.94
CA LEU A 197 9.78 1.63 15.42
C LEU A 197 9.46 0.22 14.96
N ARG A 198 8.50 -0.43 15.62
CA ARG A 198 8.00 -1.74 15.19
C ARG A 198 7.36 -1.61 13.81
N SER A 199 8.14 -1.98 12.80
CA SER A 199 7.77 -1.85 11.39
C SER A 199 7.34 -3.20 10.83
N ILE A 200 6.20 -3.22 10.12
CA ILE A 200 5.64 -4.40 9.45
C ILE A 200 5.56 -4.12 7.95
N PHE A 201 6.24 -4.93 7.14
CA PHE A 201 6.29 -4.76 5.69
C PHE A 201 5.46 -5.84 5.00
N ILE A 202 4.23 -5.50 4.63
CA ILE A 202 3.28 -6.44 4.02
C ILE A 202 3.61 -6.57 2.55
N ARG A 203 4.25 -7.68 2.15
CA ARG A 203 4.62 -7.95 0.75
C ARG A 203 3.43 -8.61 0.06
N ALA A 204 2.41 -7.82 -0.25
CA ALA A 204 1.17 -8.32 -0.85
C ALA A 204 1.42 -8.78 -2.31
N PRO A 205 0.78 -9.88 -2.75
CA PRO A 205 0.76 -10.24 -4.17
C PRO A 205 -0.23 -9.32 -4.92
N PHE A 206 -0.47 -9.61 -6.20
CA PHE A 206 -1.53 -8.95 -6.94
C PHE A 206 -2.88 -9.15 -6.22
N MET A 207 -3.60 -8.04 -6.02
CA MET A 207 -4.90 -8.05 -5.33
C MET A 207 -6.02 -7.84 -6.33
N TYR A 208 -7.11 -8.59 -6.17
CA TYR A 208 -8.28 -8.49 -7.02
C TYR A 208 -9.56 -8.31 -6.21
N ASP A 209 -10.57 -7.77 -6.88
CA ASP A 209 -11.93 -7.64 -6.37
C ASP A 209 -12.92 -7.48 -7.53
N SER A 210 -14.17 -7.83 -7.28
CA SER A 210 -15.29 -7.64 -8.21
C SER A 210 -15.51 -6.17 -8.60
N SER A 211 -15.22 -5.22 -7.69
CA SER A 211 -15.32 -3.78 -7.96
C SER A 211 -14.36 -3.30 -9.06
N ARG A 212 -13.26 -4.00 -9.29
CA ARG A 212 -12.27 -3.66 -10.31
C ARG A 212 -12.31 -4.69 -11.44
N LYS A 213 -13.25 -4.50 -12.37
CA LYS A 213 -13.49 -5.39 -13.52
C LYS A 213 -12.21 -5.70 -14.33
N PHE A 214 -11.26 -4.77 -14.42
CA PHE A 214 -9.97 -4.98 -15.09
C PHE A 214 -9.02 -5.94 -14.35
N THR A 215 -9.17 -6.10 -13.02
CA THR A 215 -8.30 -6.98 -12.23
C THR A 215 -8.68 -8.46 -12.35
N LEU A 216 -9.93 -8.78 -12.71
CA LEU A 216 -10.43 -10.16 -12.73
C LEU A 216 -9.78 -11.03 -13.82
N PRO A 217 -9.63 -10.59 -15.08
CA PRO A 217 -8.92 -11.39 -16.10
C PRO A 217 -7.46 -11.65 -15.73
N ILE A 218 -6.79 -10.66 -15.12
CA ILE A 218 -5.40 -10.77 -14.68
C ILE A 218 -5.29 -11.78 -13.52
N ALA A 219 -6.20 -11.70 -12.55
CA ALA A 219 -6.25 -12.63 -11.43
C ALA A 219 -6.49 -14.07 -11.91
N LEU A 220 -7.41 -14.28 -12.86
CA LEU A 220 -7.66 -15.59 -13.44
C LEU A 220 -6.40 -16.17 -14.10
N GLY A 221 -5.69 -15.36 -14.90
CA GLY A 221 -4.40 -15.73 -15.48
C GLY A 221 -3.35 -16.09 -14.42
N GLY A 222 -3.27 -15.29 -13.35
CA GLY A 222 -2.38 -15.54 -12.22
C GLY A 222 -2.69 -16.85 -11.47
N PHE A 223 -3.96 -17.17 -11.26
CA PHE A 223 -4.38 -18.44 -10.64
C PHE A 223 -3.95 -19.63 -11.49
N ILE A 224 -4.25 -19.60 -12.79
CA ILE A 224 -3.83 -20.63 -13.74
C ILE A 224 -2.30 -20.78 -13.68
N GLY A 225 -1.56 -19.68 -13.84
CA GLY A 225 -0.09 -19.71 -13.78
C GLY A 225 0.46 -20.32 -12.49
N SER A 226 -0.07 -19.94 -11.32
CA SER A 226 0.38 -20.47 -10.03
C SER A 226 0.16 -21.98 -9.88
N GLN A 227 -1.00 -22.50 -10.34
CA GLN A 227 -1.33 -23.92 -10.26
C GLN A 227 -0.46 -24.75 -11.22
N PHE A 228 -0.20 -24.23 -12.42
CA PHE A 228 0.72 -24.88 -13.37
C PHE A 228 2.16 -24.88 -12.87
N ASN A 229 2.61 -23.82 -12.21
CA ASN A 229 3.96 -23.76 -11.64
C ASN A 229 4.15 -24.73 -10.45
N GLU A 230 3.12 -24.87 -9.60
CA GLU A 230 3.12 -25.84 -8.50
C GLU A 230 3.13 -27.28 -9.02
N LEU A 231 2.41 -27.57 -10.10
CA LEU A 231 2.38 -28.88 -10.75
C LEU A 231 3.69 -29.24 -11.48
N LEU A 232 4.35 -28.26 -12.10
CA LEU A 232 5.56 -28.47 -12.91
C LEU A 232 6.87 -28.29 -12.12
N GLY A 233 6.81 -28.24 -10.80
CA GLY A 233 7.98 -28.23 -9.92
C GLY A 233 8.87 -26.99 -10.11
N ASN A 234 8.28 -25.79 -10.18
CA ASN A 234 8.99 -24.51 -10.32
C ASN A 234 9.80 -24.32 -11.63
N ARG A 235 9.55 -25.12 -12.68
CA ARG A 235 10.27 -24.98 -13.97
C ARG A 235 9.83 -23.81 -14.85
N LEU A 236 8.81 -23.05 -14.44
CA LEU A 236 8.26 -21.92 -15.21
C LEU A 236 8.79 -20.54 -14.77
N ASP A 237 9.80 -20.49 -13.90
CA ASP A 237 10.47 -19.23 -13.49
C ASP A 237 11.03 -18.41 -14.68
N PHE A 238 11.25 -19.03 -15.85
CA PHE A 238 11.74 -18.35 -17.06
C PHE A 238 10.67 -17.50 -17.80
N LEU A 239 9.38 -17.64 -17.46
CA LEU A 239 8.27 -16.95 -18.13
C LEU A 239 7.90 -15.57 -17.51
N GLY A 240 8.73 -15.06 -16.59
CA GLY A 240 8.63 -13.69 -16.10
C GLY A 240 7.50 -13.46 -15.09
N THR A 241 7.85 -13.30 -13.82
CA THR A 241 7.06 -12.66 -12.73
C THR A 241 5.66 -13.18 -12.39
N MET A 242 5.08 -14.14 -13.10
CA MET A 242 3.74 -14.69 -12.81
C MET A 242 3.76 -16.07 -12.15
N VAL A 243 4.15 -16.11 -10.87
CA VAL A 243 4.11 -17.37 -10.09
C VAL A 243 3.41 -17.21 -8.73
N THR A 244 3.07 -15.99 -8.31
CA THR A 244 2.40 -15.78 -7.02
C THR A 244 0.89 -15.69 -7.17
N LYS A 245 0.19 -16.61 -6.49
CA LYS A 245 -1.28 -16.64 -6.38
C LYS A 245 -1.82 -15.25 -5.99
N PRO A 246 -2.78 -14.69 -6.76
CA PRO A 246 -3.37 -13.41 -6.43
C PRO A 246 -4.34 -13.53 -5.24
N PHE A 247 -4.41 -12.50 -4.41
CA PHE A 247 -5.25 -12.49 -3.20
C PHE A 247 -6.48 -11.60 -3.36
N GLN A 248 -7.57 -11.98 -2.68
CA GLN A 248 -8.69 -11.06 -2.53
C GLN A 248 -8.25 -9.89 -1.65
N VAL A 249 -8.62 -8.67 -2.05
CA VAL A 249 -8.24 -7.46 -1.30
C VAL A 249 -8.74 -7.47 0.14
N ASP A 250 -9.91 -8.08 0.37
CA ASP A 250 -10.54 -8.19 1.69
C ASP A 250 -9.69 -9.05 2.64
N MET A 251 -9.20 -10.19 2.14
CA MET A 251 -8.27 -11.07 2.85
C MET A 251 -6.99 -10.35 3.27
N VAL A 252 -6.43 -9.52 2.39
CA VAL A 252 -5.22 -8.73 2.71
C VAL A 252 -5.54 -7.66 3.75
N GLY A 253 -6.69 -7.00 3.66
CA GLY A 253 -7.15 -6.04 4.65
C GLY A 253 -7.26 -6.65 6.06
N GLU A 254 -7.84 -7.84 6.17
CA GLU A 254 -7.94 -8.59 7.42
C GLU A 254 -6.58 -9.03 7.96
N ALA A 255 -5.70 -9.53 7.10
CA ALA A 255 -4.34 -9.91 7.48
C ALA A 255 -3.53 -8.72 8.02
N VAL A 256 -3.70 -7.52 7.46
CA VAL A 256 -3.05 -6.30 7.92
C VAL A 256 -3.53 -5.92 9.33
N VAL A 257 -4.84 -6.00 9.58
CA VAL A 257 -5.42 -5.71 10.90
C VAL A 257 -4.94 -6.72 11.94
N GLU A 258 -4.92 -8.01 11.59
CA GLU A 258 -4.39 -9.06 12.47
C GLU A 258 -2.88 -8.88 12.74
N ALA A 259 -2.09 -8.46 11.74
CA ALA A 259 -0.67 -8.17 11.93
C ALA A 259 -0.42 -7.02 12.92
N MET A 260 -1.27 -5.99 12.92
CA MET A 260 -1.20 -4.90 13.91
C MET A 260 -1.58 -5.37 15.32
N GLU A 261 -2.48 -6.35 15.43
CA GLU A 261 -2.89 -6.93 16.71
C GLU A 261 -1.80 -7.83 17.32
N ASP A 262 -1.19 -8.69 16.51
CA ASP A 262 -0.19 -9.66 16.96
C ASP A 262 1.19 -9.02 17.19
N GLU A 263 1.56 -8.78 18.44
CA GLU A 263 2.82 -8.16 18.86
C GLU A 263 4.11 -8.86 18.39
N SER A 264 4.01 -10.14 18.03
CA SER A 264 5.14 -10.90 17.50
C SER A 264 5.47 -10.54 16.04
N VAL A 265 4.52 -9.95 15.31
CA VAL A 265 4.70 -9.62 13.89
C VAL A 265 5.54 -8.36 13.73
N ARG A 266 6.72 -8.53 13.14
CA ARG A 266 7.66 -7.47 12.74
C ARG A 266 8.40 -7.85 11.47
N GLY A 267 8.91 -6.85 10.76
CA GLY A 267 9.68 -7.03 9.53
C GLY A 267 8.84 -7.48 8.33
N ALA A 268 9.47 -8.17 7.39
CA ALA A 268 8.85 -8.59 6.15
C ALA A 268 7.81 -9.71 6.36
N VAL A 269 6.60 -9.49 5.85
CA VAL A 269 5.49 -10.45 5.86
C VAL A 269 5.22 -10.89 4.43
N GLY A 270 5.66 -12.10 4.10
CA GLY A 270 5.43 -12.73 2.80
C GLY A 270 4.04 -13.36 2.66
N THR A 271 3.71 -13.80 1.44
CA THR A 271 2.39 -14.34 1.05
C THR A 271 1.85 -15.41 1.99
N LYS A 272 2.66 -16.42 2.35
CA LYS A 272 2.27 -17.50 3.27
C LYS A 272 1.84 -16.97 4.65
N LYS A 273 2.58 -15.99 5.19
CA LYS A 273 2.26 -15.39 6.49
C LYS A 273 1.02 -14.50 6.41
N ILE A 274 0.79 -13.83 5.27
CA ILE A 274 -0.45 -13.08 5.00
C ILE A 274 -1.67 -14.03 5.03
N GLU A 275 -1.60 -15.19 4.36
CA GLU A 275 -2.70 -16.17 4.38
C GLU A 275 -2.97 -16.71 5.79
N ALA A 276 -1.91 -17.00 6.56
CA ALA A 276 -2.02 -17.45 7.94
C ALA A 276 -2.69 -16.38 8.84
N LEU A 277 -2.30 -15.12 8.70
CA LEU A 277 -2.89 -14.00 9.45
C LEU A 277 -4.36 -13.78 9.07
N ALA A 278 -4.71 -13.84 7.79
CA ALA A 278 -6.10 -13.77 7.35
C ALA A 278 -6.95 -14.92 7.93
N THR A 279 -6.40 -16.14 7.94
CA THR A 279 -7.08 -17.29 8.54
C THR A 279 -7.29 -17.11 10.04
N SER A 280 -6.30 -16.56 10.76
CA SER A 280 -6.43 -16.20 12.18
C SER A 280 -7.54 -15.17 12.39
N ALA A 281 -7.55 -14.11 11.58
CA ALA A 281 -8.54 -13.04 11.64
C ALA A 281 -9.97 -13.58 11.44
N TRP A 282 -10.16 -14.43 10.43
CA TRP A 282 -11.44 -15.06 10.13
C TRP A 282 -11.94 -15.93 11.29
N ARG A 283 -11.06 -16.78 11.87
CA ARG A 283 -11.42 -17.60 13.04
C ARG A 283 -11.87 -16.75 14.22
N LYS A 284 -11.19 -15.63 14.48
CA LYS A 284 -11.57 -14.69 15.56
C LYS A 284 -12.92 -13.99 15.32
N SER A 285 -13.36 -13.86 14.07
CA SER A 285 -14.67 -13.27 13.76
C SER A 285 -15.84 -14.23 13.91
N MET A 286 -15.56 -15.54 14.04
CA MET A 286 -16.57 -16.59 14.24
C MET A 286 -16.85 -16.92 15.70
N LEU A 287 -16.01 -16.41 16.62
CA LEU A 287 -16.11 -16.60 18.06
C LEU A 287 -16.74 -15.36 18.70
#